data_AF-A0A200Q988-F1
#
_entry.id   AF-A0A200Q988-F1
#
_cell.length_a   1.000
_cell.length_b   1.000
_cell.length_c   1.000
_cell.angle_alpha   90.00
_cell.angle_beta   90.00
_cell.angle_gamma   90.00
#
_symmetry.space_group_name_H-M   'P 1'
#
loop_
_entity.id
_entity.type
_entity.pdbx_description
1 polymer ?
#
loop_
_entity_poly.entity_id
_entity_poly.type
_entity_poly.pdbx_seq_one_letter_code
_entity_poly.pdbx_strand_id
1 'polypeptide(L)'
;MYALNLIDISVGDDRKMKRIGFAPGTFASKPDGTGGCVIDSGSALTYIDTKPYGEVKKAVMKYFEPFRIQIIQKPSFDLCYQLLKAPTWAHSHWSNGALSFVPEDCSKDAK
;
A
#
# COMPACT_ATOMS: atom_id res chain seq x y z
N MET A 1 3.69 11.28 -15.80
CA MET A 1 2.87 11.50 -14.59
C MET A 1 1.41 11.63 -14.97
N TYR A 2 0.54 10.92 -14.28
CA TYR A 2 -0.91 10.99 -14.46
C TYR A 2 -1.57 11.18 -13.10
N ALA A 3 -2.33 12.26 -12.92
CA ALA A 3 -2.92 12.63 -11.63
C ALA A 3 -4.28 11.94 -11.43
N LEU A 4 -4.51 11.44 -10.22
CA LEU A 4 -5.75 10.80 -9.81
C LEU A 4 -6.26 11.38 -8.48
N ASN A 5 -7.57 11.30 -8.28
CA ASN A 5 -8.18 11.63 -7.00
C ASN A 5 -8.21 10.38 -6.09
N LEU A 6 -7.20 10.20 -5.25
CA LEU A 6 -7.16 9.12 -4.27
C LEU A 6 -8.09 9.46 -3.10
N ILE A 7 -9.15 8.67 -2.93
CA ILE A 7 -10.17 8.93 -1.90
C ILE A 7 -9.90 8.22 -0.58
N ASP A 8 -9.31 7.03 -0.61
CA ASP A 8 -9.03 6.20 0.57
C ASP A 8 -8.15 5.01 0.17
N ILE A 9 -7.63 4.28 1.16
CA ILE A 9 -6.86 3.05 0.97
C ILE A 9 -7.55 1.92 1.75
N SER A 10 -7.60 0.73 1.16
CA SER A 10 -8.05 -0.49 1.84
C SER A 10 -6.92 -1.48 1.93
N VAL A 11 -6.90 -2.25 3.02
CA VAL A 11 -5.92 -3.32 3.25
C VAL A 11 -6.67 -4.60 3.61
N GLY A 12 -6.35 -5.68 2.90
CA GLY A 12 -6.90 -7.01 3.16
C GLY A 12 -6.89 -7.89 1.91
N ASP A 13 -7.51 -9.06 2.03
CA ASP A 13 -7.85 -9.94 0.91
C ASP A 13 -9.36 -9.87 0.60
N ASP A 14 -9.81 -10.68 -0.36
CA ASP A 14 -11.22 -10.78 -0.77
C ASP A 14 -12.16 -11.13 0.39
N ARG A 15 -11.65 -11.72 1.48
CA ARG A 15 -12.46 -12.15 2.62
C ARG A 15 -12.52 -11.09 3.71
N LYS A 16 -11.50 -10.24 3.82
CA LYS A 16 -11.36 -9.29 4.93
C LYS A 16 -10.73 -7.95 4.50
N MET A 17 -11.17 -7.42 3.38
CA MET A 17 -10.81 -6.08 2.92
C MET A 17 -11.35 -5.03 3.90
N LYS A 18 -10.46 -4.20 4.47
CA LYS A 18 -10.85 -3.12 5.38
C LYS A 18 -10.35 -1.77 4.86
N ARG A 19 -11.29 -0.83 4.69
CA ARG A 19 -10.98 0.57 4.40
C ARG A 19 -10.39 1.26 5.64
N ILE A 20 -9.33 2.04 5.46
CA ILE A 20 -8.68 2.77 6.56
C ILE A 20 -9.61 3.89 7.07
N GLY A 21 -10.31 4.58 6.18
CA GLY A 21 -11.28 5.62 6.55
C GLY A 21 -10.60 6.97 6.76
N PHE A 22 -9.73 7.36 5.83
CA PHE A 22 -9.09 8.67 5.87
C PHE A 22 -10.13 9.80 5.80
N ALA A 23 -9.84 10.92 6.45
CA ALA A 23 -10.69 12.10 6.36
C ALA A 23 -10.79 12.56 4.89
N PRO A 24 -11.97 13.03 4.43
CA PRO A 24 -12.10 13.57 3.08
C PRO A 24 -11.06 14.66 2.81
N GLY A 25 -10.41 14.59 1.65
CA GLY A 25 -9.37 15.54 1.26
C GLY A 25 -7.97 15.24 1.80
N THR A 26 -7.76 14.12 2.52
CA THR A 26 -6.42 13.72 3.00
C THR A 26 -5.38 13.68 1.87
N PHE A 27 -5.78 13.29 0.66
CA PHE A 27 -4.90 13.21 -0.52
C PHE A 27 -5.26 14.25 -1.60
N ALA A 28 -6.05 15.27 -1.28
CA ALA A 28 -6.44 16.27 -2.28
C ALA A 28 -5.23 17.08 -2.75
N SER A 29 -5.18 17.38 -4.04
CA SER A 29 -4.26 18.36 -4.59
C SER A 29 -4.60 19.74 -4.03
N LYS A 30 -3.58 20.49 -3.64
CA LYS A 30 -3.72 21.84 -3.09
C LYS A 30 -3.30 22.89 -4.13
N PRO A 31 -3.79 24.14 -4.00
CA PRO A 31 -3.41 25.22 -4.91
C PRO A 31 -1.91 25.54 -4.92
N ASP A 32 -1.18 25.19 -3.87
CA ASP A 32 0.27 25.37 -3.77
C ASP A 32 1.09 24.28 -4.49
N GLY A 33 0.41 23.35 -5.18
CA GLY A 33 1.04 22.25 -5.90
C GLY A 33 1.40 21.05 -5.02
N THR A 34 1.11 21.07 -3.71
CA THR A 34 1.32 19.92 -2.81
C THR A 34 0.11 18.99 -2.73
N GLY A 35 0.30 17.81 -2.17
CA GLY A 35 -0.75 16.78 -2.06
C GLY A 35 -1.05 16.10 -3.40
N GLY A 36 -2.26 15.56 -3.54
CA GLY A 36 -2.65 14.79 -4.71
C GLY A 36 -2.18 13.34 -4.69
N CYS A 37 -2.51 12.62 -5.76
CA CYS A 37 -1.99 11.29 -6.06
C CYS A 37 -1.57 11.25 -7.54
N VAL A 38 -0.38 10.74 -7.81
CA VAL A 38 0.19 10.71 -9.16
C VAL A 38 0.70 9.30 -9.46
N ILE A 39 0.31 8.76 -10.61
CA ILE A 39 0.95 7.60 -11.22
C ILE A 39 2.20 8.09 -11.94
N ASP A 40 3.36 7.67 -11.46
CA ASP A 40 4.66 8.03 -12.01
C ASP A 40 5.46 6.78 -12.37
N SER A 41 5.53 6.46 -13.66
CA SER A 41 6.35 5.36 -14.18
C SER A 41 7.86 5.59 -14.01
N GLY A 42 8.28 6.81 -13.67
CA GLY A 42 9.67 7.12 -13.30
C GLY A 42 10.03 6.76 -11.87
N SER A 43 9.06 6.37 -11.04
CA SER A 43 9.27 6.00 -9.64
C SER A 43 9.18 4.49 -9.42
N ALA A 44 10.24 3.90 -8.85
CA ALA A 44 10.26 2.48 -8.50
C ALA A 44 9.52 2.14 -7.19
N LEU A 45 9.09 3.14 -6.42
CA LEU A 45 8.41 2.98 -5.14
C LEU A 45 7.19 3.89 -5.05
N THR A 46 6.20 3.46 -4.28
CA THR A 46 5.09 4.34 -3.88
C THR A 46 5.53 5.21 -2.71
N TYR A 47 5.32 6.52 -2.83
CA TYR A 47 5.57 7.49 -1.76
C TYR A 47 4.24 8.00 -1.21
N ILE A 48 4.14 8.06 0.12
CA ILE A 48 2.96 8.52 0.84
C ILE A 48 3.43 9.51 1.92
N ASP A 49 2.70 10.60 2.12
CA ASP A 49 2.96 11.55 3.21
C ASP A 49 3.06 10.81 4.57
N THR A 50 3.94 11.30 5.44
CA THR A 50 4.31 10.60 6.69
C THR A 50 3.11 10.19 7.55
N LYS A 51 2.11 11.06 7.69
CA LYS A 51 0.91 10.79 8.50
C LYS A 51 0.05 9.67 7.90
N PRO A 52 -0.45 9.76 6.65
CA PRO A 52 -1.22 8.67 6.06
C PRO A 52 -0.39 7.39 5.90
N TYR A 53 0.91 7.49 5.63
CA TYR A 53 1.80 6.33 5.60
C TYR A 53 1.79 5.56 6.92
N GLY A 54 1.84 6.25 8.07
CA GLY A 54 1.75 5.62 9.38
C GLY A 54 0.48 4.80 9.59
N GLU A 55 -0.66 5.27 9.10
CA GLU A 55 -1.93 4.54 9.17
C GLU A 55 -1.98 3.34 8.20
N VAL A 56 -1.43 3.50 7.00
CA VAL A 56 -1.26 2.38 6.05
C VAL A 56 -0.36 1.30 6.64
N LYS A 57 0.79 1.69 7.22
CA LYS A 57 1.72 0.77 7.90
C LYS A 57 1.04 -0.02 9.00
N LYS A 58 0.29 0.65 9.88
CA LYS A 58 -0.49 -0.01 10.96
C LYS A 58 -1.53 -0.98 10.39
N ALA A 59 -2.23 -0.60 9.33
CA ALA A 59 -3.23 -1.46 8.70
C ALA A 59 -2.60 -2.72 8.10
N VAL A 60 -1.46 -2.58 7.41
CA VAL A 60 -0.68 -3.70 6.86
C VAL A 60 -0.16 -4.62 7.97
N MET A 61 0.42 -4.06 9.04
CA MET A 61 0.87 -4.85 10.20
C MET A 61 -0.27 -5.64 10.84
N LYS A 62 -1.42 -4.99 11.05
CA LYS A 62 -2.60 -5.64 11.61
C LYS A 62 -3.16 -6.73 10.70
N TYR A 63 -3.09 -6.54 9.39
CA TYR A 63 -3.51 -7.57 8.43
C TYR A 63 -2.61 -8.80 8.50
N PHE A 64 -1.29 -8.61 8.60
CA PHE A 64 -0.33 -9.73 8.63
C PHE A 64 -0.16 -10.40 10.01
N GLU A 65 -0.59 -9.76 11.10
CA GLU A 65 -0.48 -10.27 12.47
C GLU A 65 -0.97 -11.73 12.65
N PRO A 66 -2.16 -12.14 12.14
CA PRO A 66 -2.65 -13.52 12.30
C PRO A 66 -1.79 -14.56 11.55
N PHE A 67 -1.05 -14.14 10.52
CA PHE A 67 -0.22 -15.02 9.70
C PHE A 67 1.16 -15.28 10.34
N ARG A 68 1.50 -14.56 11.42
CA ARG A 68 2.78 -14.71 12.15
C ARG A 68 4.01 -14.62 11.25
N ILE A 69 3.96 -13.77 10.22
CA ILE A 69 5.08 -13.55 9.31
C ILE A 69 6.14 -12.73 10.02
N GLN A 70 7.41 -13.13 9.89
CA GLN A 70 8.51 -12.46 10.56
C GLN A 70 8.75 -11.08 9.95
N ILE A 71 8.76 -10.05 10.79
CA ILE A 71 9.25 -8.71 10.41
C ILE A 71 10.78 -8.75 10.42
N ILE A 72 11.39 -8.30 9.32
CA ILE A 72 12.84 -8.19 9.18
C ILE A 72 13.24 -6.73 8.98
N GLN A 73 14.44 -6.36 9.44
CA GLN A 73 14.98 -5.03 9.23
C GLN A 73 15.79 -4.99 7.93
N LYS A 74 15.59 -3.96 7.12
CA LYS A 74 16.40 -3.65 5.95
C LYS A 74 16.74 -2.16 6.00
N PRO A 75 18.00 -1.73 5.80
CA PRO A 75 18.41 -0.34 6.00
C PRO A 75 17.62 0.70 5.19
N SER A 76 17.06 0.31 4.03
CA SER A 76 16.38 1.21 3.10
C SER A 76 14.85 1.19 3.20
N PHE A 77 14.28 0.38 4.09
CA PHE A 77 12.83 0.18 4.17
C PHE A 77 12.34 0.14 5.62
N ASP A 78 11.22 0.83 5.87
CA ASP A 78 10.65 0.98 7.22
C ASP A 78 9.81 -0.24 7.67
N LEU A 79 9.36 -1.08 6.75
CA LEU A 79 8.63 -2.32 7.05
C LEU A 79 8.93 -3.39 5.99
N CYS A 80 9.51 -4.51 6.42
CA CYS A 80 9.74 -5.67 5.58
C CYS A 80 9.27 -6.95 6.28
N TYR A 81 8.73 -7.88 5.49
CA TYR A 81 8.32 -9.21 5.95
C TYR A 81 9.15 -10.28 5.24
N GLN A 82 9.54 -11.31 5.97
CA GLN A 82 10.12 -12.51 5.38
C GLN A 82 9.00 -13.46 4.96
N LEU A 83 8.64 -13.43 3.67
CA LEU A 83 7.72 -14.42 3.10
C LEU A 83 8.46 -15.75 2.93
N LEU A 84 7.94 -16.82 3.54
CA LEU A 84 8.45 -18.18 3.35
C LEU A 84 7.86 -18.84 2.09
N LYS A 85 6.62 -18.46 1.74
CA LYS A 85 5.91 -18.81 0.50
C LYS A 85 5.00 -17.65 0.11
N ALA A 86 4.82 -17.42 -1.18
CA ALA A 86 3.81 -16.50 -1.68
C ALA A 86 2.42 -16.91 -1.16
N PRO A 87 1.62 -16.00 -0.60
CA PRO A 87 0.25 -16.31 -0.22
C PRO A 87 -0.56 -16.77 -1.43
N THR A 88 -1.28 -17.88 -1.32
CA THR A 88 -2.05 -18.47 -2.43
C THR A 88 -3.25 -17.64 -2.88
N TRP A 89 -3.52 -16.50 -2.22
CA TRP A 89 -4.59 -15.55 -2.55
C TRP A 89 -4.08 -14.35 -3.38
N ALA A 90 -2.81 -14.31 -3.75
CA ALA A 90 -2.21 -13.25 -4.57
C ALA A 90 -2.59 -13.32 -6.07
N HIS A 91 -3.85 -13.61 -6.38
CA HIS A 91 -4.37 -13.51 -7.74
C HIS A 91 -5.05 -12.14 -7.92
N SER A 92 -4.57 -11.36 -8.89
CA SER A 92 -5.09 -10.04 -9.18
C SER A 92 -6.50 -10.12 -9.79
N HIS A 93 -7.52 -9.93 -8.97
CA HIS A 93 -8.87 -9.62 -9.45
C HIS A 93 -9.08 -8.11 -9.46
N TRP A 94 -9.18 -7.53 -10.65
CA TRP A 94 -9.69 -6.17 -10.81
C TRP A 94 -11.19 -6.21 -10.55
N SER A 95 -11.65 -5.64 -9.43
CA SER A 95 -13.07 -5.37 -9.24
C SER A 95 -13.28 -3.92 -8.82
N ASN A 96 -14.25 -3.27 -9.49
CA ASN A 96 -14.84 -1.98 -9.11
C ASN A 96 -13.93 -0.73 -9.22
N GLY A 97 -12.96 -0.70 -10.12
CA GLY A 97 -12.19 0.52 -10.43
C GLY A 97 -11.13 0.91 -9.39
N ALA A 98 -10.83 0.04 -8.43
CA ALA A 98 -9.72 0.22 -7.49
C ALA A 98 -8.40 -0.30 -8.09
N LEU A 99 -7.32 0.48 -7.93
CA LEU A 99 -5.95 0.00 -8.17
C LEU A 99 -5.52 -0.86 -6.98
N SER A 100 -5.19 -2.13 -7.25
CA SER A 100 -4.83 -3.11 -6.23
C SER A 100 -3.36 -3.49 -6.34
N PHE A 101 -2.73 -3.74 -5.19
CA PHE A 101 -1.36 -4.24 -5.10
C PHE A 101 -1.36 -5.52 -4.28
N VAL A 102 -0.70 -6.56 -4.79
CA VAL A 102 -0.44 -7.80 -4.05
C VAL A 102 0.98 -7.78 -3.48
N PRO A 103 1.31 -8.63 -2.49
CA PRO A 103 2.65 -8.66 -1.87
C PRO A 103 3.79 -8.78 -2.89
N GLU A 104 3.57 -9.48 -4.00
CA GLU A 104 4.50 -9.70 -5.09
C GLU A 104 4.79 -8.40 -5.84
N ASP A 105 3.82 -7.50 -5.99
CA ASP A 105 4.01 -6.17 -6.59
C ASP A 105 4.92 -5.27 -5.75
N CYS A 106 5.04 -5.58 -4.46
CA CYS A 106 5.90 -4.87 -3.51
C CYS A 106 7.27 -5.53 -3.35
N SER A 107 7.48 -6.72 -3.94
CA SER A 107 8.74 -7.44 -3.86
C SER A 107 9.69 -6.95 -4.94
N LYS A 108 10.86 -6.43 -4.54
CA LYS A 108 12.01 -6.43 -5.44
C LYS A 108 12.59 -7.83 -5.39
N ASP A 109 12.78 -8.48 -6.53
CA ASP A 109 13.61 -9.68 -6.61
C ASP A 109 14.89 -9.44 -5.82
N ALA A 110 14.98 -10.03 -4.62
CA ALA A 110 16.18 -10.02 -3.82
C ALA A 110 17.15 -10.98 -4.50
N LYS A 111 17.85 -10.48 -5.51
CA LYS A 111 19.11 -11.08 -5.97
C LYS A 111 20.22 -10.80 -4.98
#